data_AF-A0A8T5QRJ8-F1
#
_entry.id   AF-A0A8T5QRJ8-F1
#
_cell.length_a   1.000
_cell.length_b   1.000
_cell.length_c   1.000
_cell.angle_alpha   90.00
_cell.angle_beta   90.00
_cell.angle_gamma   90.00
#
_symmetry.space_group_name_H-M   'P 1'
#
loop_
_entity.id
_entity.type
_entity.pdbx_description
1 polymer ?
#
loop_
_entity_poly.entity_id
_entity_poly.type
_entity_poly.pdbx_seq_one_letter_code
_entity_poly.pdbx_strand_id
1 'polypeptide(L)'
;MGSILSSKMQDDGKVVFEIIVDYDEAKQLQGFMDNVHIFSENQIEVDANISERGKGGSTKYFLIPKSMRKNIKFDSSVTCHKIETKNKTMFIYVVENY
;
A
#
# COMPACT_ATOMS: atom_id res chain seq x y z
N MET A 1 -8.52 9.58 -3.53
CA MET A 1 -7.81 8.48 -4.19
C MET A 1 -7.58 8.83 -5.64
N GLY A 2 -6.39 8.51 -6.14
CA GLY A 2 -6.06 8.75 -7.54
C GLY A 2 -6.82 7.86 -8.52
N SER A 3 -7.13 8.39 -9.69
CA SER A 3 -7.72 7.65 -10.81
C SER A 3 -6.82 7.76 -12.04
N ILE A 4 -6.77 6.69 -12.84
CA ILE A 4 -6.07 6.70 -14.13
C ILE A 4 -6.96 7.40 -15.14
N LEU A 5 -6.48 8.51 -15.69
CA LEU A 5 -7.14 9.24 -16.79
C LEU A 5 -6.84 8.58 -18.14
N SER A 6 -5.58 8.20 -18.34
CA SER A 6 -5.14 7.56 -19.58
C SER A 6 -4.03 6.55 -19.32
N SER A 7 -3.97 5.52 -20.16
CA SER A 7 -2.87 4.56 -20.22
C SER A 7 -2.40 4.41 -21.66
N LYS A 8 -1.09 4.46 -21.87
CA LYS A 8 -0.47 4.35 -23.19
C LYS A 8 0.69 3.37 -23.15
N MET A 9 0.65 2.38 -24.03
CA MET A 9 1.80 1.50 -24.28
C MET A 9 2.88 2.25 -25.04
N GLN A 10 4.14 2.04 -24.66
CA GLN A 10 5.32 2.45 -25.43
C GLN A 10 5.96 1.24 -26.11
N ASP A 11 6.73 1.52 -27.16
CA ASP A 11 7.36 0.51 -28.03
C ASP A 11 8.38 -0.38 -27.29
N ASP A 12 8.84 0.03 -26.11
CA ASP A 12 9.77 -0.70 -25.25
C ASP A 12 9.07 -1.59 -24.20
N GLY A 13 7.76 -1.81 -24.35
CA GLY A 13 6.96 -2.60 -23.42
C GLY A 13 6.62 -1.88 -22.11
N LYS A 14 6.95 -0.58 -21.98
CA LYS A 14 6.52 0.23 -20.85
C LYS A 14 5.10 0.73 -21.03
N VAL A 15 4.45 1.04 -19.91
CA VAL A 15 3.12 1.68 -19.89
C VAL A 15 3.27 3.02 -19.20
N VAL A 16 2.81 4.08 -19.87
CA VAL A 16 2.67 5.41 -19.29
C VAL A 16 1.25 5.57 -18.78
N PHE A 17 1.13 5.97 -17.52
CA PHE A 17 -0.15 6.34 -16.91
C PHE A 17 -0.20 7.85 -16.70
N GLU A 18 -1.32 8.45 -17.07
CA GLU A 18 -1.71 9.77 -16.62
C GLU A 18 -2.70 9.61 -15.48
N ILE A 19 -2.39 10.20 -14.32
CA ILE A 19 -3.17 10.04 -13.11
C ILE A 19 -3.69 11.39 -12.61
N ILE A 20 -4.94 11.40 -12.17
CA ILE A 20 -5.51 12.50 -11.39
C ILE A 20 -5.57 12.06 -9.94
N VAL A 21 -5.24 12.95 -9.00
CA VAL A 21 -5.28 12.70 -7.56
C VAL A 21 -6.03 13.81 -6.86
N ASP A 22 -6.63 13.50 -5.71
CA ASP A 22 -7.29 14.50 -4.89
C ASP A 22 -6.26 15.51 -4.34
N TYR A 23 -6.68 16.76 -4.19
CA TYR A 23 -5.80 17.84 -3.73
C TYR A 23 -5.18 17.52 -2.36
N ASP A 24 -5.97 16.97 -1.43
CA ASP A 24 -5.48 16.65 -0.09
C ASP A 24 -4.47 15.49 -0.10
N GLU A 25 -4.61 14.52 -0.99
CA GLU A 25 -3.62 13.44 -1.17
C GLU A 25 -2.32 13.99 -1.77
N ALA A 26 -2.42 14.82 -2.81
CA ALA A 26 -1.26 15.49 -3.39
C ALA A 26 -0.51 16.34 -2.35
N LYS A 27 -1.26 17.01 -1.45
CA LYS A 27 -0.69 17.81 -0.36
C LYS A 27 0.02 16.95 0.69
N GLN A 28 -0.47 15.74 0.98
CA GLN A 28 0.17 14.81 1.92
C GLN A 28 1.55 14.35 1.44
N LEU A 29 1.83 14.39 0.13
CA LEU A 29 3.16 14.13 -0.41
C LEU A 29 4.17 15.22 -0.04
N GLN A 30 3.74 16.40 0.44
CA GLN A 30 4.63 17.48 0.91
C GLN A 30 5.74 17.86 -0.09
N GLY A 31 5.50 17.69 -1.39
CA GLY A 31 6.48 17.95 -2.46
C GLY A 31 7.36 16.77 -2.88
N PHE A 32 7.25 15.60 -2.23
CA PHE A 32 7.92 14.36 -2.63
C PHE A 32 7.22 13.72 -3.85
N MET A 33 7.47 14.30 -5.03
CA MET A 33 6.87 13.86 -6.31
C MET A 33 7.77 12.90 -7.11
N ASP A 34 8.97 12.61 -6.61
CA ASP A 34 9.87 11.61 -7.17
C ASP A 34 9.66 10.23 -6.52
N ASN A 35 9.99 9.16 -7.24
CA ASN A 35 9.88 7.77 -6.75
C ASN A 35 8.45 7.38 -6.29
N VAL A 36 7.43 7.89 -6.96
CA VAL A 36 6.03 7.51 -6.72
C VAL A 36 5.78 6.10 -7.27
N HIS A 37 5.25 5.22 -6.42
CA HIS A 37 4.88 3.86 -6.79
C HIS A 37 3.35 3.73 -6.88
N ILE A 38 2.87 3.14 -7.96
CA ILE A 38 1.44 2.86 -8.17
C ILE A 38 1.19 1.39 -7.81
N PHE A 39 0.14 1.13 -7.03
CA PHE A 39 -0.31 -0.21 -6.69
C PHE A 39 -1.83 -0.31 -6.85
N SER A 40 -2.31 -1.52 -7.12
CA SER A 40 -3.74 -1.84 -7.14
C SER A 40 -4.11 -2.49 -5.81
N GLU A 41 -5.28 -2.15 -5.26
CA GLU A 41 -5.87 -2.89 -4.13
C GLU A 41 -6.30 -4.30 -4.54
N ASN A 42 -6.67 -4.48 -5.80
CA ASN A 42 -7.02 -5.76 -6.39
C ASN A 42 -5.73 -6.48 -6.86
N GLN A 43 -5.08 -7.26 -5.99
CA GLN A 43 -4.07 -8.25 -6.38
C GLN A 43 -4.20 -9.55 -5.59
N ILE A 44 -3.52 -10.59 -6.08
CA ILE A 44 -3.53 -11.96 -5.58
C ILE A 44 -3.31 -11.96 -4.07
N GLU A 45 -4.36 -12.39 -3.35
CA GLU A 45 -4.41 -12.49 -1.90
C GLU A 45 -3.18 -13.22 -1.37
N VAL A 46 -2.42 -12.53 -0.52
CA VAL A 46 -1.53 -13.19 0.44
C VAL A 46 -2.11 -12.87 1.80
N ASP A 47 -2.69 -13.89 2.44
CA ASP A 47 -3.24 -13.79 3.79
C ASP A 47 -2.16 -13.25 4.74
N ALA A 48 -2.40 -12.06 5.30
CA ALA A 48 -1.52 -11.48 6.29
C ALA A 48 -2.14 -11.55 7.68
N ASN A 49 -1.45 -12.24 8.59
CA ASN A 49 -1.71 -12.16 10.02
C ASN A 49 -0.47 -11.63 10.74
N ILE A 50 -0.67 -10.70 11.66
CA ILE A 50 0.41 -10.09 12.42
C ILE A 50 0.21 -10.38 13.91
N SER A 51 1.04 -11.31 14.44
CA SER A 51 1.09 -11.74 15.85
C SER A 51 2.50 -12.19 16.35
N GLU A 52 3.34 -11.35 16.98
CA GLU A 52 4.45 -11.75 17.86
C GLU A 52 4.02 -12.33 19.23
N ARG A 53 4.15 -13.66 19.31
CA ARG A 53 4.26 -14.44 20.55
C ARG A 53 5.34 -15.51 20.35
N GLY A 54 6.09 -15.84 21.41
CA GLY A 54 7.04 -16.97 21.43
C GLY A 54 8.49 -16.60 21.78
N LYS A 55 9.28 -17.61 22.18
CA LYS A 55 10.67 -17.46 22.65
C LYS A 55 11.60 -17.18 21.46
N GLY A 56 12.17 -15.97 21.40
CA GLY A 56 13.14 -15.57 20.36
C GLY A 56 12.62 -14.63 19.27
N GLY A 57 11.37 -14.13 19.35
CA GLY A 57 10.89 -13.06 18.44
C GLY A 57 10.73 -13.48 16.98
N SER A 58 10.32 -14.73 16.72
CA SER A 58 10.21 -15.32 15.39
C SER A 58 9.12 -14.71 14.49
N THR A 59 8.22 -13.91 15.05
CA THR A 59 7.19 -13.21 14.29
C THR A 59 7.47 -11.71 14.37
N LYS A 60 6.91 -10.91 13.45
CA LYS A 60 7.05 -9.44 13.45
C LYS A 60 5.70 -8.71 13.41
N TYR A 61 5.51 -7.67 14.25
CA TYR A 61 4.34 -6.81 14.29
C TYR A 61 4.57 -5.47 13.57
N PHE A 62 3.74 -5.12 12.59
CA PHE A 62 3.54 -3.72 12.20
C PHE A 62 2.41 -3.13 13.05
N LEU A 63 2.75 -2.22 13.96
CA LEU A 63 1.77 -1.56 14.81
C LEU A 63 1.10 -0.42 14.04
N ILE A 64 -0.23 -0.50 13.88
CA ILE A 64 -1.01 0.64 13.38
C ILE A 64 -0.99 1.74 14.45
N PRO A 65 -0.57 2.98 14.13
CA PRO A 65 -0.59 4.10 15.07
C PRO A 65 -1.98 4.34 15.66
N LYS A 66 -2.07 4.69 16.95
CA LYS A 66 -3.36 4.85 17.64
C LYS A 66 -4.33 5.79 16.93
N SER A 67 -3.82 6.89 16.35
CA SER A 67 -4.60 7.86 15.59
C SER A 67 -5.26 7.28 14.34
N MET A 68 -4.69 6.22 13.77
CA MET A 68 -5.13 5.57 12.52
C MET A 68 -6.00 4.34 12.76
N ARG A 69 -6.24 3.94 14.02
CA ARG A 69 -7.05 2.75 14.36
C ARG A 69 -8.56 2.98 14.27
N LYS A 70 -8.99 4.24 14.15
CA LYS A 70 -10.42 4.57 14.16
C LYS A 70 -11.08 3.99 12.91
N ASN A 71 -12.22 3.32 13.09
CA ASN A 71 -13.05 2.74 12.03
C ASN A 71 -12.45 1.56 11.24
N ILE A 72 -11.43 0.87 11.75
CA ILE A 72 -10.89 -0.37 11.15
C ILE A 72 -11.56 -1.59 11.79
N LYS A 73 -12.09 -2.52 10.97
CA LYS A 73 -12.53 -3.85 11.44
C LYS A 73 -11.30 -4.73 11.69
N PHE A 74 -11.13 -5.23 12.90
CA PHE A 74 -9.96 -6.05 13.28
C PHE A 74 -10.20 -7.56 13.12
N ASP A 75 -11.42 -7.92 12.77
CA ASP A 75 -11.98 -9.25 12.63
C ASP A 75 -12.17 -9.67 11.15
N SER A 76 -11.74 -8.83 10.20
CA SER A 76 -11.74 -9.13 8.77
C SER A 76 -10.40 -9.72 8.30
N SER A 77 -10.41 -10.42 7.15
CA SER A 77 -9.19 -10.76 6.43
C SER A 77 -8.41 -9.49 6.06
N VAL A 78 -7.08 -9.59 6.09
CA VAL A 78 -6.16 -8.51 5.71
C VAL A 78 -5.33 -9.00 4.53
N THR A 79 -5.31 -8.23 3.44
CA THR A 79 -4.43 -8.51 2.30
C THR A 79 -3.15 -7.69 2.43
N CYS A 80 -2.04 -8.24 1.95
CA CYS A 80 -0.72 -7.61 2.01
C CYS A 80 0.01 -7.68 0.68
N HIS A 81 0.49 -6.54 0.20
CA HIS A 81 1.36 -6.44 -0.97
C HIS A 81 2.79 -6.11 -0.53
N LYS A 82 3.74 -6.93 -0.99
CA LYS A 82 5.17 -6.68 -0.81
C LYS A 82 5.73 -6.06 -2.09
N ILE A 83 6.27 -4.85 -1.98
CA ILE A 83 6.95 -4.16 -3.08
C ILE A 83 8.43 -4.11 -2.77
N GLU A 84 9.26 -4.65 -3.67
CA GLU A 84 10.71 -4.61 -3.56
C GLU A 84 11.30 -3.63 -4.56
N THR A 85 12.16 -2.75 -4.08
CA THR A 85 13.06 -1.93 -4.90
C THR A 85 14.49 -2.40 -4.68
N LYS A 86 15.47 -1.79 -5.37
CA LYS A 86 16.89 -2.13 -5.19
C LYS A 86 17.38 -2.01 -3.75
N ASN A 87 16.78 -1.15 -2.94
CA ASN A 87 17.27 -0.81 -1.61
C ASN A 87 16.18 -0.74 -0.53
N LYS A 88 14.91 -1.01 -0.87
CA LYS A 88 13.78 -0.93 0.06
C LYS A 88 12.83 -2.11 -0.15
N THR A 89 12.24 -2.57 0.93
CA THR A 89 11.08 -3.45 0.92
C THR A 89 9.94 -2.71 1.59
N MET A 90 8.82 -2.57 0.89
CA MET A 90 7.61 -1.93 1.37
C MET A 90 6.52 -2.99 1.53
N PHE A 91 5.73 -2.87 2.59
CA PHE A 91 4.56 -3.70 2.85
C PHE A 91 3.35 -2.79 2.89
N ILE A 92 2.36 -3.07 2.03
CA ILE A 92 1.10 -2.34 1.96
C ILE A 92 0.00 -3.27 2.41
N TYR A 93 -0.69 -2.91 3.48
CA TYR A 93 -1.80 -3.68 4.02
C TYR A 93 -3.11 -3.00 3.67
N VAL A 94 -4.09 -3.77 3.18
CA VAL A 94 -5.45 -3.30 2.96
C VAL A 94 -6.34 -3.92 4.02
N VAL A 95 -7.12 -3.08 4.69
CA VAL A 95 -8.04 -3.46 5.77
C VAL A 95 -9.41 -2.86 5.49
N GLU A 96 -10.45 -3.60 5.83
CA GLU A 96 -11.83 -3.15 5.64
C GLU A 96 -12.24 -2.15 6.73
N ASN A 97 -12.94 -1.09 6.30
CA ASN A 97 -13.52 -0.11 7.21
C ASN A 97 -14.92 -0.53 7.67
N TYR A 98 -15.41 0.08 8.76
CA TYR A 98 -16.78 -0.12 9.25
C TYR A 98 -17.85 0.35 8.27
#